data_AF-A0A6B3MU81-F1
#
_entry.id   AF-A0A6B3MU81-F1
#
_cell.length_a   1.000
_cell.length_b   1.000
_cell.length_c   1.000
_cell.angle_alpha   90.00
_cell.angle_beta   90.00
_cell.angle_gamma   90.00
#
_symmetry.space_group_name_H-M   'P 1'
#
loop_
_entity.id
_entity.type
_entity.pdbx_description
1 polymer ?
#
loop_
_entity_poly.entity_id
_entity_poly.type
_entity_poly.pdbx_seq_one_letter_code
_entity_poly.pdbx_strand_id
1 'polypeptide(L)'
;MEEFVDALLVIGILANLVKGGDLFLRESQKQKVQDISESITIYLDDLRPISWLRPLTTQKAQHWIIVVGVIEFVIVMVVAFTLQRLDPVDDNIFGLSLILTQLLALVLSGLSLPFIFKTGPKTMSWLLQDERPLQFLCRFLRLIVFGYVIGGAYQLFLLLLISLISLVIGQGGFFNSLEFLFQAGSWQQLTYVVGLLMIWPAFTYFWIVVQSVGLILWLVVLIIMLETCLLVLRGFAWRVVEYSKGAYAALLLAVTIILGLVSLFLSKGS
;
A
#
# COMPACT_ATOMS: atom_id res chain seq x y z
N MET A 1 -19.82 41.69 -18.82
CA MET A 1 -19.77 40.67 -19.90
C MET A 1 -19.36 39.32 -19.33
N GLU A 2 -18.33 39.26 -18.48
CA GLU A 2 -17.92 38.04 -17.76
C GLU A 2 -19.05 37.42 -16.91
N GLU A 3 -19.77 38.23 -16.11
CA GLU A 3 -20.89 37.74 -15.28
C GLU A 3 -22.02 37.07 -16.09
N PHE A 4 -22.23 37.50 -17.34
CA PHE A 4 -23.23 36.91 -18.23
C PHE A 4 -22.79 35.55 -18.78
N VAL A 5 -21.49 35.38 -19.05
CA VAL A 5 -20.91 34.11 -19.52
C VAL A 5 -20.90 33.09 -18.38
N ASP A 6 -20.57 33.50 -17.16
CA ASP A 6 -20.61 32.62 -15.98
C ASP A 6 -22.04 32.15 -15.69
N ALA A 7 -23.02 33.04 -15.77
CA ALA A 7 -24.44 32.68 -15.62
C ALA A 7 -24.88 31.66 -16.68
N LEU A 8 -24.51 31.86 -17.95
CA LEU A 8 -24.82 30.91 -19.03
C LEU A 8 -24.14 29.56 -18.84
N LEU A 9 -22.90 29.53 -18.34
CA LEU A 9 -22.16 28.30 -18.08
C LEU A 9 -22.78 27.50 -16.93
N VAL A 10 -23.16 28.16 -15.84
CA VAL A 10 -23.88 27.53 -14.72
C VAL A 10 -25.23 26.99 -15.18
N ILE A 11 -25.99 27.74 -15.97
CA ILE A 11 -27.27 27.29 -16.55
C ILE A 11 -27.05 26.09 -17.48
N GLY A 12 -26.00 26.11 -18.30
CA GLY A 12 -25.64 25.01 -19.20
C GLY A 12 -25.27 23.73 -18.45
N ILE A 13 -24.49 23.83 -17.37
CA ILE A 13 -24.15 22.70 -16.50
C ILE A 13 -25.40 22.16 -15.81
N LEU A 14 -26.26 23.04 -15.27
CA LEU A 14 -27.54 22.65 -14.65
C LEU A 14 -28.48 21.97 -15.64
N ALA A 15 -28.62 22.50 -16.85
CA ALA A 15 -29.46 21.92 -17.89
C ALA A 15 -28.95 20.54 -18.34
N ASN A 16 -27.63 20.36 -18.44
CA ASN A 16 -27.03 19.06 -18.75
C ASN A 16 -27.15 18.07 -17.59
N LEU A 17 -27.04 18.51 -16.34
CA LEU A 17 -27.32 17.68 -15.17
C LEU A 17 -28.80 17.25 -15.12
N VAL A 18 -29.74 18.14 -15.47
CA VAL A 18 -31.16 17.82 -15.57
C VAL A 18 -31.42 16.83 -16.71
N LYS A 19 -30.86 17.04 -17.90
CA LYS A 19 -30.97 16.07 -19.02
C LYS A 19 -30.33 14.71 -18.68
N GLY A 20 -29.18 14.73 -18.00
CA GLY A 20 -28.53 13.53 -17.50
C GLY A 20 -29.45 12.80 -16.51
N GLY A 21 -30.03 13.55 -15.57
CA GLY A 21 -31.03 13.05 -14.63
C GLY A 21 -32.23 12.42 -15.33
N ASP A 22 -32.78 13.05 -16.36
CA ASP A 22 -33.92 12.54 -17.14
C ASP A 22 -33.60 11.21 -17.84
N LEU A 23 -32.38 11.09 -18.37
CA LEU A 23 -31.87 9.85 -18.96
C LEU A 23 -31.72 8.73 -17.91
N PHE A 24 -31.21 9.07 -16.72
CA PHE A 24 -31.12 8.14 -15.59
C PHE A 24 -32.49 7.79 -14.98
N LEU A 25 -33.50 8.62 -15.19
CA LEU A 25 -34.84 8.47 -14.61
C LEU A 25 -35.77 7.55 -15.39
N ARG A 26 -35.43 7.17 -16.62
CA ARG A 26 -36.22 6.18 -17.39
C ARG A 26 -36.25 4.86 -16.63
N GLU A 27 -37.43 4.24 -16.51
CA GLU A 27 -37.61 2.98 -15.76
C GLU A 27 -36.62 1.88 -16.21
N SER A 28 -36.38 1.76 -17.52
CA SER A 28 -35.42 0.80 -18.06
C SER A 28 -33.96 1.08 -17.66
N GLN A 29 -33.59 2.33 -17.39
CA GLN A 29 -32.25 2.71 -16.93
C GLN A 29 -32.15 2.59 -15.40
N LYS A 30 -33.22 2.90 -14.65
CA LYS A 30 -33.29 2.68 -13.20
C LYS A 30 -33.03 1.21 -12.85
N GLN A 31 -33.70 0.30 -13.55
CA GLN A 31 -33.54 -1.14 -13.33
C GLN A 31 -32.13 -1.59 -13.67
N LYS A 32 -31.55 -1.12 -14.79
CA LYS A 32 -30.14 -1.40 -15.12
C LYS A 32 -29.15 -0.90 -14.07
N VAL A 33 -29.32 0.32 -13.55
CA VAL A 33 -28.43 0.86 -12.52
C VAL A 33 -28.54 0.06 -11.22
N GLN A 34 -29.75 -0.37 -10.86
CA GLN A 34 -29.97 -1.24 -9.71
C GLN A 34 -29.31 -2.62 -9.93
N ASP A 35 -29.54 -3.26 -11.07
CA ASP A 35 -28.96 -4.57 -11.41
C ASP A 35 -27.43 -4.50 -11.42
N ILE A 36 -26.85 -3.43 -11.98
CA ILE A 36 -25.39 -3.19 -11.97
C ILE A 36 -24.91 -2.99 -10.53
N SER A 37 -25.59 -2.18 -9.73
CA SER A 37 -25.21 -1.95 -8.33
C SER A 37 -25.27 -3.23 -7.50
N GLU A 38 -26.31 -4.05 -7.67
CA GLU A 38 -26.46 -5.34 -7.00
C GLU A 38 -25.39 -6.33 -7.45
N SER A 39 -25.13 -6.41 -8.76
CA SER A 39 -24.07 -7.25 -9.33
C SER A 39 -22.68 -6.85 -8.81
N ILE A 40 -22.37 -5.55 -8.75
CA ILE A 40 -21.11 -5.07 -8.18
C ILE A 40 -21.03 -5.36 -6.69
N THR A 41 -22.12 -5.18 -5.93
CA THR A 41 -22.13 -5.47 -4.48
C THR A 41 -21.84 -6.95 -4.23
N ILE A 42 -22.52 -7.85 -4.95
CA ILE A 42 -22.28 -9.30 -4.87
C ILE A 42 -20.83 -9.63 -5.24
N TYR A 43 -20.32 -9.02 -6.31
CA TYR A 43 -18.93 -9.20 -6.73
C TYR A 43 -17.92 -8.75 -5.65
N LEU A 44 -18.18 -7.63 -4.98
CA LEU A 44 -17.32 -7.13 -3.89
C LEU A 44 -17.36 -8.04 -2.66
N ASP A 45 -18.53 -8.57 -2.32
CA ASP A 45 -18.70 -9.55 -1.23
C ASP A 45 -17.92 -10.84 -1.51
N ASP A 46 -17.84 -11.24 -2.78
CA ASP A 46 -17.10 -12.43 -3.23
C ASP A 46 -15.57 -12.22 -3.25
N LEU A 47 -15.08 -10.99 -3.41
CA LEU A 47 -13.64 -10.72 -3.58
C LEU A 47 -12.78 -11.06 -2.35
N ARG A 48 -13.36 -11.33 -1.17
CA ARG A 48 -12.70 -11.72 0.12
C ARG A 48 -11.16 -11.67 0.11
N PRO A 49 -10.52 -10.48 0.09
CA PRO A 49 -9.09 -10.36 -0.25
C PRO A 49 -8.16 -11.11 0.71
N ILE A 50 -8.57 -11.24 1.98
CA ILE A 50 -7.82 -11.98 3.00
C ILE A 50 -7.65 -13.45 2.59
N SER A 51 -8.64 -14.04 1.90
CA SER A 51 -8.58 -15.42 1.43
C SER A 51 -7.51 -15.64 0.35
N TRP A 52 -7.11 -14.58 -0.38
CA TRP A 52 -6.06 -14.66 -1.39
C TRP A 52 -4.67 -14.90 -0.78
N LEU A 53 -4.50 -14.66 0.52
CA LEU A 53 -3.28 -14.99 1.26
C LEU A 53 -3.24 -16.47 1.68
N ARG A 54 -4.37 -17.20 1.60
CA ARG A 54 -4.45 -18.61 2.04
C ARG A 54 -3.44 -19.53 1.32
N PRO A 55 -3.14 -19.38 0.01
CA PRO A 55 -2.07 -20.13 -0.65
C PRO A 55 -0.69 -19.93 0.00
N LEU A 56 -0.43 -18.77 0.61
CA LEU A 56 0.83 -18.48 1.32
C LEU A 56 0.99 -19.29 2.61
N THR A 57 -0.06 -19.93 3.12
CA THR A 57 0.07 -20.86 4.27
C THR A 57 0.73 -22.18 3.88
N THR A 58 0.78 -22.49 2.58
CA THR A 58 1.35 -23.75 2.11
C THR A 58 2.87 -23.72 2.15
N GLN A 59 3.48 -24.87 2.49
CA GLN A 59 4.93 -25.00 2.48
C GLN A 59 5.52 -24.67 1.10
N LYS A 60 4.85 -25.03 0.00
CA LYS A 60 5.30 -24.73 -1.37
C LYS A 60 5.37 -23.23 -1.65
N ALA A 61 4.33 -22.47 -1.28
CA ALA A 61 4.35 -21.02 -1.47
C ALA A 61 5.45 -20.35 -0.61
N GLN A 62 5.64 -20.83 0.61
CA GLN A 62 6.69 -20.39 1.51
C GLN A 62 8.10 -20.60 0.92
N HIS A 63 8.32 -21.74 0.24
CA HIS A 63 9.56 -21.96 -0.53
C HIS A 63 9.73 -20.96 -1.66
N TRP A 64 8.68 -20.67 -2.42
CA TRP A 64 8.75 -19.68 -3.48
C TRP A 64 9.08 -18.27 -2.97
N ILE A 65 8.47 -17.84 -1.86
CA ILE A 65 8.77 -16.54 -1.24
C ILE A 65 10.26 -16.45 -0.87
N ILE A 66 10.79 -17.50 -0.27
CA ILE A 66 12.21 -17.56 0.11
C ILE A 66 13.11 -17.52 -1.13
N VAL A 67 12.79 -18.29 -2.17
CA VAL A 67 13.57 -18.29 -3.43
C VAL A 67 13.57 -16.90 -4.05
N VAL A 68 12.42 -16.25 -4.12
CA VAL A 68 12.31 -14.86 -4.61
C VAL A 68 13.16 -13.92 -3.76
N GLY A 69 13.09 -14.03 -2.43
CA GLY A 69 13.92 -13.21 -1.54
C GLY A 69 15.42 -13.45 -1.70
N VAL A 70 15.85 -14.68 -1.96
CA VAL A 70 17.26 -15.00 -2.25
C VAL A 70 17.67 -14.41 -3.61
N ILE A 71 16.83 -14.47 -4.64
CA ILE A 71 17.11 -13.88 -5.95
C ILE A 71 17.21 -12.36 -5.84
N GLU A 72 16.25 -11.72 -5.17
CA GLU A 72 16.27 -10.28 -4.90
C GLU A 72 17.56 -9.88 -4.16
N PHE A 73 17.93 -10.65 -3.14
CA PHE A 73 19.17 -10.46 -2.41
C PHE A 73 20.41 -10.50 -3.30
N VAL A 74 20.53 -11.50 -4.18
CA VAL A 74 21.64 -11.62 -5.14
C VAL A 74 21.67 -10.42 -6.09
N ILE A 75 20.51 -9.94 -6.56
CA ILE A 75 20.43 -8.74 -7.41
C ILE A 75 20.95 -7.50 -6.67
N VAL A 76 20.50 -7.28 -5.44
CA VAL A 76 20.94 -6.16 -4.60
C VAL A 76 22.45 -6.21 -4.38
N MET A 77 23.00 -7.39 -4.12
CA MET A 77 24.43 -7.62 -3.97
C MET A 77 25.22 -7.27 -5.23
N VAL A 78 24.75 -7.71 -6.40
CA VAL A 78 25.38 -7.40 -7.69
C VAL A 78 25.39 -5.89 -7.94
N VAL A 79 24.25 -5.22 -7.70
CA VAL A 79 24.13 -3.77 -7.85
C VAL A 79 25.04 -3.01 -6.87
N ALA A 80 25.09 -3.44 -5.62
CA ALA A 80 25.98 -2.83 -4.62
C ALA A 80 27.45 -2.97 -5.04
N PHE A 81 27.85 -4.14 -5.54
CA PHE A 81 29.21 -4.40 -5.99
C PHE A 81 29.57 -3.60 -7.24
N THR A 82 28.66 -3.47 -8.22
CA THR A 82 28.90 -2.67 -9.42
C THR A 82 29.02 -1.19 -9.09
N LEU A 83 28.18 -0.66 -8.19
CA LEU A 83 28.28 0.72 -7.72
C LEU A 83 29.60 0.99 -6.99
N GLN A 84 30.03 0.08 -6.12
CA GLN A 84 31.32 0.20 -5.42
C GLN A 84 32.50 0.24 -6.41
N ARG A 85 32.44 -0.52 -7.50
CA ARG A 85 33.50 -0.53 -8.53
C ARG A 85 33.55 0.77 -9.34
N LEU A 86 32.44 1.48 -9.46
CA LEU A 86 32.33 2.73 -10.22
C LEU A 86 32.85 3.94 -9.42
N ASP A 87 32.87 3.87 -8.10
CA ASP A 87 33.38 4.90 -7.20
C ASP A 87 34.56 4.35 -6.38
N PRO A 88 35.78 4.28 -6.96
CA PRO A 88 36.94 3.71 -6.31
C PRO A 88 37.43 4.66 -5.20
N VAL A 89 36.82 4.55 -4.02
CA VAL A 89 37.42 5.09 -2.80
C VAL A 89 38.62 4.21 -2.46
N ASP A 90 39.81 4.81 -2.38
CA ASP A 90 41.16 4.20 -2.38
C ASP A 90 41.50 3.20 -1.23
N ASP A 91 40.53 2.73 -0.45
CA ASP A 91 40.78 1.86 0.70
C ASP A 91 40.52 0.37 0.40
N ASN A 92 41.57 -0.34 -0.02
CA ASN A 92 41.60 -1.80 -0.18
C ASN A 92 41.17 -2.59 1.08
N ILE A 93 41.24 -1.97 2.27
CA ILE A 93 40.85 -2.61 3.53
C ILE A 93 39.32 -2.64 3.69
N PHE A 94 38.61 -1.63 3.19
CA PHE A 94 37.16 -1.53 3.29
C PHE A 94 36.46 -2.58 2.41
N GLY A 95 37.07 -2.96 1.28
CA GLY A 95 36.57 -4.01 0.40
C GLY A 95 36.56 -5.39 1.07
N LEU A 96 37.62 -5.76 1.79
CA LEU A 96 37.72 -7.08 2.42
C LEU A 96 36.71 -7.25 3.56
N SER A 97 36.57 -6.24 4.44
CA SER A 97 35.61 -6.29 5.56
C SER A 97 34.17 -6.38 5.05
N LEU A 98 33.85 -5.70 3.95
CA LEU A 98 32.53 -5.76 3.33
C LEU A 98 32.22 -7.15 2.78
N ILE A 99 33.16 -7.74 2.02
CA ILE A 99 33.01 -9.09 1.48
C ILE A 99 32.83 -10.11 2.60
N LEU A 100 33.64 -10.03 3.67
CA LEU A 100 33.53 -10.93 4.82
C LEU A 100 32.19 -10.79 5.54
N THR A 101 31.71 -9.55 5.72
CA THR A 101 30.41 -9.29 6.37
C THR A 101 29.26 -9.85 5.52
N GLN A 102 29.33 -9.68 4.20
CA GLN A 102 28.34 -10.23 3.27
C GLN A 102 28.33 -11.76 3.24
N LEU A 103 29.51 -12.40 3.22
CA LEU A 103 29.63 -13.86 3.29
C LEU A 103 29.11 -14.41 4.62
N LEU A 104 29.48 -13.80 5.74
CA LEU A 104 29.00 -14.21 7.05
C LEU A 104 27.48 -14.09 7.14
N ALA A 105 26.95 -12.98 6.65
CA ALA A 105 25.52 -12.78 6.64
C ALA A 105 24.85 -13.81 5.71
N LEU A 106 25.37 -14.14 4.52
CA LEU A 106 24.89 -15.26 3.68
C LEU A 106 24.90 -16.62 4.41
N VAL A 107 25.90 -16.89 5.25
CA VAL A 107 25.96 -18.12 6.05
C VAL A 107 24.87 -18.13 7.13
N LEU A 108 24.74 -17.06 7.92
CA LEU A 108 23.69 -16.91 8.94
C LEU A 108 22.30 -17.03 8.32
N SER A 109 22.17 -16.52 7.11
CA SER A 109 21.01 -16.58 6.26
C SER A 109 20.64 -18.00 5.88
N GLY A 110 21.61 -18.80 5.38
CA GLY A 110 21.42 -20.23 5.15
C GLY A 110 21.04 -21.01 6.41
N LEU A 111 21.63 -20.68 7.56
CA LEU A 111 21.30 -21.30 8.85
C LEU A 111 19.89 -20.97 9.34
N SER A 112 19.34 -19.81 8.97
CA SER A 112 17.99 -19.38 9.35
C SER A 112 16.87 -20.01 8.52
N LEU A 113 17.17 -20.49 7.30
CA LEU A 113 16.20 -21.13 6.41
C LEU A 113 15.36 -22.26 7.04
N PRO A 114 15.95 -23.28 7.70
CA PRO A 114 15.16 -24.36 8.30
C PRO A 114 14.19 -23.86 9.37
N PHE A 115 14.54 -22.78 10.08
CA PHE A 115 13.64 -22.15 11.04
C PHE A 115 12.46 -21.50 10.32
N ILE A 116 12.71 -20.72 9.25
CA ILE A 116 11.66 -20.08 8.45
C ILE A 116 10.74 -21.12 7.82
N PHE A 117 11.28 -22.21 7.26
CA PHE A 117 10.46 -23.26 6.67
C PHE A 117 9.53 -23.95 7.68
N LYS A 118 9.95 -24.03 8.93
CA LYS A 118 9.18 -24.65 10.01
C LYS A 118 8.15 -23.69 10.61
N THR A 119 8.50 -22.41 10.75
CA THR A 119 7.65 -21.41 11.44
C THR A 119 6.78 -20.61 10.47
N GLY A 120 7.24 -20.32 9.27
CA GLY A 120 6.55 -19.51 8.25
C GLY A 120 5.11 -19.95 7.98
N PRO A 121 4.85 -21.22 7.61
CA PRO A 121 3.49 -21.74 7.45
C PRO A 121 2.60 -21.54 8.68
N LYS A 122 3.14 -21.78 9.88
CA LYS A 122 2.41 -21.65 11.15
C LYS A 122 2.10 -20.19 11.47
N THR A 123 3.03 -19.29 11.21
CA THR A 123 2.85 -17.85 11.39
C THR A 123 1.78 -17.33 10.44
N MET A 124 1.80 -17.75 9.16
CA MET A 124 0.75 -17.35 8.21
C MET A 124 -0.60 -17.98 8.53
N SER A 125 -0.66 -19.23 8.98
CA SER A 125 -1.92 -19.84 9.41
C SER A 125 -2.49 -19.16 10.64
N TRP A 126 -1.64 -18.75 11.59
CA TRP A 126 -2.05 -17.97 12.77
C TRP A 126 -2.57 -16.59 12.36
N LEU A 127 -1.87 -15.92 11.44
CA LEU A 127 -2.27 -14.62 10.92
C LEU A 127 -3.67 -14.69 10.28
N LEU A 128 -3.92 -15.72 9.48
CA LEU A 128 -5.14 -15.91 8.69
C LEU A 128 -6.24 -16.73 9.36
N GLN A 129 -6.10 -17.06 10.66
CA GLN A 129 -7.09 -17.88 11.35
C GLN A 129 -8.47 -17.20 11.46
N ASP A 130 -8.52 -15.86 11.47
CA ASP A 130 -9.78 -15.10 11.53
C ASP A 130 -10.02 -14.36 10.21
N GLU A 131 -11.25 -14.44 9.68
CA GLU A 131 -11.65 -13.72 8.46
C GLU A 131 -12.05 -12.25 8.75
N ARG A 132 -12.18 -11.88 10.02
CA ARG A 132 -12.58 -10.51 10.41
C ARG A 132 -11.40 -9.55 10.22
N PRO A 133 -11.58 -8.43 9.49
CA PRO A 133 -10.48 -7.54 9.13
C PRO A 133 -9.79 -6.90 10.34
N LEU A 134 -10.55 -6.56 11.40
CA LEU A 134 -9.99 -5.98 12.62
C LEU A 134 -9.10 -6.97 13.39
N GLN A 135 -9.52 -8.24 13.52
CA GLN A 135 -8.73 -9.26 14.21
C GLN A 135 -7.46 -9.60 13.42
N PHE A 136 -7.60 -9.70 12.10
CA PHE A 136 -6.47 -9.84 11.17
C PHE A 136 -5.47 -8.68 11.33
N LEU A 137 -5.94 -7.43 11.33
CA LEU A 137 -5.12 -6.24 11.53
C LEU A 137 -4.38 -6.28 12.88
N CYS A 138 -5.06 -6.63 13.97
CA CYS A 138 -4.41 -6.74 15.28
C CYS A 138 -3.29 -7.79 15.30
N ARG A 139 -3.49 -8.96 14.67
CA ARG A 139 -2.44 -9.99 14.56
C ARG A 139 -1.29 -9.52 13.69
N PHE A 140 -1.59 -8.84 12.59
CA PHE A 140 -0.59 -8.27 11.72
C PHE A 140 0.26 -7.21 12.43
N LEU A 141 -0.35 -6.32 13.20
CA LEU A 141 0.37 -5.32 14.00
C LEU A 141 1.28 -5.99 15.04
N ARG A 142 0.84 -7.06 15.70
CA ARG A 142 1.70 -7.83 16.61
C ARG A 142 2.89 -8.46 15.88
N LEU A 143 2.67 -9.01 14.68
CA LEU A 143 3.73 -9.56 13.84
C LEU A 143 4.74 -8.47 13.44
N ILE A 144 4.25 -7.28 13.07
CA ILE A 144 5.09 -6.11 12.75
C ILE A 144 5.97 -5.73 13.95
N VAL A 145 5.36 -5.51 15.12
CA VAL A 145 6.09 -5.12 16.34
C VAL A 145 7.14 -6.18 16.69
N PHE A 146 6.76 -7.46 16.64
CA PHE A 146 7.67 -8.56 16.90
C PHE A 146 8.85 -8.59 15.93
N GLY A 147 8.58 -8.42 14.63
CA GLY A 147 9.62 -8.38 13.60
C GLY A 147 10.55 -7.18 13.75
N TYR A 148 10.04 -6.00 14.11
CA TYR A 148 10.88 -4.83 14.42
C TYR A 148 11.76 -5.04 15.64
N VAL A 149 11.24 -5.66 16.71
CA VAL A 149 12.03 -5.97 17.90
C VAL A 149 13.16 -6.95 17.57
N ILE A 150 12.86 -8.02 16.84
CA ILE A 150 13.87 -9.00 16.43
C ILE A 150 14.88 -8.39 15.45
N GLY A 151 14.40 -7.64 14.45
CA GLY A 151 15.24 -6.95 13.48
C GLY A 151 16.18 -5.95 14.15
N GLY A 152 15.68 -5.15 15.09
CA GLY A 152 16.48 -4.21 15.88
C GLY A 152 17.50 -4.92 16.75
N ALA A 153 17.14 -6.04 17.39
CA ALA A 153 18.09 -6.84 18.18
C ALA A 153 19.21 -7.42 17.30
N TYR A 154 18.86 -7.91 16.09
CA TYR A 154 19.83 -8.39 15.11
C TYR A 154 20.77 -7.29 14.63
N GLN A 155 20.24 -6.10 14.34
CA GLN A 155 21.06 -4.94 13.98
C GLN A 155 22.03 -4.55 15.09
N LEU A 156 21.55 -4.48 16.34
CA LEU A 156 22.41 -4.22 17.49
C LEU A 156 23.51 -5.27 17.61
N PHE A 157 23.20 -6.55 17.40
CA PHE A 157 24.19 -7.62 17.39
C PHE A 157 25.24 -7.44 16.29
N LEU A 158 24.83 -7.14 15.06
CA LEU A 158 25.77 -6.88 13.95
C LEU A 158 26.67 -5.67 14.24
N LEU A 159 26.11 -4.60 14.80
CA LEU A 159 26.87 -3.40 15.19
C LEU A 159 27.92 -3.73 16.25
N LEU A 160 27.54 -4.47 17.29
CA LEU A 160 28.47 -4.93 18.32
C LEU A 160 29.57 -5.82 17.73
N LEU A 161 29.22 -6.71 16.80
CA LEU A 161 30.18 -7.59 16.12
C LEU A 161 31.17 -6.82 15.27
N ILE A 162 30.69 -5.89 14.43
CA ILE A 162 31.54 -5.02 13.60
C ILE A 162 32.49 -4.24 14.49
N SER A 163 31.99 -3.65 15.58
CA SER A 163 32.81 -2.89 16.51
C SER A 163 33.89 -3.75 17.18
N LEU A 164 33.56 -4.99 17.56
CA LEU A 164 34.53 -5.93 18.13
C LEU A 164 35.61 -6.31 17.11
N ILE A 165 35.24 -6.53 15.84
CA ILE A 165 36.20 -6.79 14.75
C ILE A 165 37.11 -5.58 14.53
N SER A 166 36.57 -4.36 14.47
CA SER A 166 37.36 -3.13 14.32
C SER A 166 38.38 -2.94 15.45
N LEU A 167 37.99 -3.29 16.69
CA LEU A 167 38.87 -3.26 17.86
C LEU A 167 40.01 -4.28 17.74
N VAL A 168 39.74 -5.49 17.25
CA VAL A 168 40.75 -6.53 17.02
C VAL A 168 41.74 -6.14 15.91
N ILE A 169 41.28 -5.46 14.86
CA ILE A 169 42.12 -5.00 13.74
C ILE A 169 42.91 -3.72 14.12
N GLY A 170 42.60 -3.10 15.25
CA GLY A 170 43.29 -1.90 15.75
C GLY A 170 42.86 -0.60 15.06
N GLN A 171 41.70 -0.57 14.40
CA GLN A 171 41.20 0.60 13.62
C GLN A 171 40.42 1.63 14.46
N GLY A 172 40.81 1.85 15.71
CA GLY A 172 40.17 2.81 16.60
C GLY A 172 39.06 2.23 17.47
N GLY A 173 38.74 2.93 18.57
CA GLY A 173 37.86 2.45 19.64
C GLY A 173 36.39 2.35 19.23
N PHE A 174 35.62 1.60 20.02
CA PHE A 174 34.18 1.31 19.86
C PHE A 174 33.33 2.51 19.39
N PHE A 175 33.62 3.69 19.93
CA PHE A 175 32.88 4.92 19.64
C PHE A 175 33.15 5.48 18.24
N ASN A 176 34.34 5.29 17.64
CA ASN A 176 34.64 5.80 16.31
C ASN A 176 33.82 5.08 15.22
N SER A 177 33.52 3.79 15.41
CA SER A 177 32.68 3.01 14.49
C SER A 177 31.21 3.42 14.54
N LEU A 178 30.70 3.78 15.73
CA LEU A 178 29.36 4.33 15.89
C LEU A 178 29.28 5.77 15.40
N GLU A 179 30.31 6.58 15.68
CA GLU A 179 30.39 7.96 15.23
C GLU A 179 30.41 8.05 13.70
N PHE A 180 31.08 7.11 13.02
CA PHE A 180 30.99 6.96 11.56
C PHE A 180 29.54 6.77 11.10
N LEU A 181 28.75 5.92 11.77
CA LEU A 181 27.34 5.67 11.44
C LEU A 181 26.41 6.86 11.72
N PHE A 182 26.78 7.75 12.64
CA PHE A 182 25.98 8.92 13.02
C PHE A 182 26.43 10.23 12.36
N GLN A 183 27.69 10.36 11.94
CA GLN A 183 28.22 11.59 11.34
C GLN A 183 28.02 11.68 9.82
N ALA A 184 27.84 10.58 9.11
CA ALA A 184 27.66 10.61 7.66
C ALA A 184 26.17 10.47 7.29
N GLY A 185 25.47 11.60 7.25
CA GLY A 185 24.13 11.72 6.66
C GLY A 185 24.09 11.51 5.12
N SER A 186 25.01 10.73 4.56
CA SER A 186 25.10 10.47 3.13
C SER A 186 24.20 9.29 2.73
N TRP A 187 23.58 9.39 1.56
CA TRP A 187 22.75 8.33 0.98
C TRP A 187 23.48 6.97 0.90
N GLN A 188 24.81 6.98 0.78
CA GLN A 188 25.66 5.78 0.77
C GLN A 188 25.59 4.97 2.07
N GLN A 189 25.48 5.60 3.24
CA GLN A 189 25.34 4.87 4.51
C GLN A 189 23.95 4.30 4.72
N LEU A 190 22.91 5.02 4.26
CA LEU A 190 21.54 4.51 4.30
C LEU A 190 21.44 3.26 3.41
N THR A 191 22.06 3.26 2.23
CA THR A 191 22.20 2.05 1.40
C THR A 191 23.03 0.95 2.05
N TYR A 192 24.00 1.28 2.91
CA TYR A 192 24.79 0.29 3.64
C TYR A 192 23.99 -0.39 4.76
N VAL A 193 23.24 0.38 5.55
CA VAL A 193 22.36 -0.13 6.61
C VAL A 193 21.20 -0.94 6.01
N VAL A 194 20.60 -0.44 4.93
CA VAL A 194 19.56 -1.17 4.17
C VAL A 194 20.14 -2.43 3.52
N GLY A 195 21.37 -2.35 2.98
CA GLY A 195 22.10 -3.50 2.45
C GLY A 195 22.32 -4.57 3.51
N LEU A 196 22.82 -4.21 4.70
CA LEU A 196 23.01 -5.12 5.83
C LEU A 196 21.69 -5.75 6.31
N LEU A 197 20.59 -5.00 6.31
CA LEU A 197 19.25 -5.50 6.59
C LEU A 197 18.78 -6.52 5.54
N MET A 198 19.02 -6.25 4.26
CA MET A 198 18.62 -7.11 3.16
C MET A 198 19.44 -8.40 3.06
N ILE A 199 20.62 -8.49 3.68
CA ILE A 199 21.41 -9.73 3.67
C ILE A 199 20.79 -10.83 4.54
N TRP A 200 19.77 -10.55 5.36
CA TRP A 200 19.12 -11.57 6.19
C TRP A 200 17.80 -12.08 5.57
N PRO A 201 17.71 -13.29 4.99
CA PRO A 201 16.50 -13.89 4.41
C PRO A 201 15.35 -13.99 5.38
N ALA A 202 15.58 -14.09 6.69
CA ALA A 202 14.48 -14.01 7.64
C ALA A 202 13.84 -12.62 7.61
N PHE A 203 14.65 -11.57 7.50
CA PHE A 203 14.18 -10.20 7.31
C PHE A 203 13.57 -10.02 5.92
N THR A 204 14.20 -10.49 4.84
CA THR A 204 13.63 -10.42 3.47
C THR A 204 12.30 -11.16 3.39
N TYR A 205 12.21 -12.37 3.96
CA TYR A 205 10.97 -13.14 4.07
C TYR A 205 9.91 -12.36 4.87
N PHE A 206 10.28 -11.85 6.04
CA PHE A 206 9.38 -11.05 6.87
C PHE A 206 8.90 -9.80 6.11
N TRP A 207 9.78 -9.12 5.40
CA TRP A 207 9.48 -7.94 4.59
C TRP A 207 8.51 -8.27 3.47
N ILE A 208 8.75 -9.34 2.69
CA ILE A 208 7.84 -9.79 1.64
C ILE A 208 6.46 -10.14 2.22
N VAL A 209 6.42 -10.79 3.38
CA VAL A 209 5.17 -11.09 4.08
C VAL A 209 4.46 -9.80 4.49
N VAL A 210 5.17 -8.84 5.08
CA VAL A 210 4.63 -7.55 5.49
C VAL A 210 4.09 -6.75 4.31
N GLN A 211 4.82 -6.71 3.19
CA GLN A 211 4.39 -6.03 1.97
C GLN A 211 3.17 -6.72 1.34
N SER A 212 3.19 -8.05 1.24
CA SER A 212 2.06 -8.83 0.72
C SER A 212 0.80 -8.63 1.54
N VAL A 213 0.92 -8.71 2.87
CA VAL A 213 -0.21 -8.49 3.79
C VAL A 213 -0.66 -7.03 3.77
N GLY A 214 0.27 -6.08 3.71
CA GLY A 214 -0.03 -4.66 3.60
C GLY A 214 -0.81 -4.32 2.34
N LEU A 215 -0.43 -4.90 1.19
CA LEU A 215 -1.16 -4.75 -0.08
C LEU A 215 -2.59 -5.30 0.02
N ILE A 216 -2.77 -6.46 0.66
CA ILE A 216 -4.11 -7.02 0.90
C ILE A 216 -4.94 -6.13 1.84
N LEU A 217 -4.35 -5.57 2.89
CA LEU A 217 -5.04 -4.61 3.75
C LEU A 217 -5.48 -3.37 2.98
N TRP A 218 -4.63 -2.85 2.10
CA TRP A 218 -5.00 -1.74 1.21
C TRP A 218 -6.17 -2.11 0.30
N LEU A 219 -6.17 -3.31 -0.29
CA LEU A 219 -7.29 -3.80 -1.09
C LEU A 219 -8.58 -3.93 -0.26
N VAL A 220 -8.50 -4.41 0.98
CA VAL A 220 -9.66 -4.46 1.90
C VAL A 220 -10.21 -3.05 2.14
N VAL A 221 -9.35 -2.07 2.42
CA VAL A 221 -9.77 -0.67 2.60
C VAL A 221 -10.44 -0.13 1.35
N LEU A 222 -9.86 -0.38 0.17
CA LEU A 222 -10.44 0.05 -1.12
C LEU A 222 -11.82 -0.57 -1.36
N ILE A 223 -12.01 -1.85 -1.03
CA ILE A 223 -13.32 -2.52 -1.16
C ILE A 223 -14.33 -1.89 -0.20
N ILE A 224 -13.97 -1.66 1.07
CA ILE A 224 -14.86 -1.02 2.05
C ILE A 224 -15.26 0.40 1.57
N MET A 225 -14.31 1.16 1.01
CA MET A 225 -14.59 2.48 0.45
C MET A 225 -15.55 2.39 -0.74
N LEU A 226 -15.35 1.41 -1.62
CA LEU A 226 -16.20 1.19 -2.79
C LEU A 226 -17.61 0.74 -2.38
N GLU A 227 -17.73 -0.17 -1.41
CA GLU A 227 -19.00 -0.60 -0.83
C GLU A 227 -19.75 0.59 -0.21
N THR A 228 -19.05 1.42 0.57
CA THR A 228 -19.62 2.64 1.15
C THR A 228 -20.10 3.60 0.05
N CYS A 229 -19.32 3.77 -1.02
CA CYS A 229 -19.70 4.58 -2.16
C CYS A 229 -20.95 4.02 -2.86
N LEU A 230 -21.03 2.70 -3.06
CA LEU A 230 -22.19 2.04 -3.64
C LEU A 230 -23.44 2.18 -2.77
N LEU A 231 -23.32 2.11 -1.45
CA LEU A 231 -24.44 2.36 -0.53
C LEU A 231 -24.97 3.79 -0.67
N VAL A 232 -24.07 4.78 -0.81
CA VAL A 232 -24.44 6.18 -1.06
C VAL A 232 -25.11 6.32 -2.42
N LEU A 233 -24.56 5.72 -3.47
CA LEU A 233 -25.13 5.74 -4.83
C LEU A 233 -26.50 5.06 -4.87
N ARG A 234 -26.66 3.94 -4.16
CA ARG A 234 -27.95 3.23 -4.03
C ARG A 234 -28.97 4.09 -3.29
N GLY A 235 -28.56 4.72 -2.19
CA GLY A 235 -29.41 5.67 -1.46
C GLY A 235 -29.84 6.85 -2.34
N PHE A 236 -28.91 7.39 -3.13
CA PHE A 236 -29.19 8.45 -4.09
C PHE A 236 -30.15 7.99 -5.19
N ALA A 237 -29.89 6.84 -5.81
CA ALA A 237 -30.75 6.26 -6.82
C ALA A 237 -32.17 6.01 -6.27
N TRP A 238 -32.29 5.48 -5.05
CA TRP A 238 -33.58 5.26 -4.40
C TRP A 238 -34.33 6.57 -4.17
N ARG A 239 -33.65 7.60 -3.64
CA ARG A 239 -34.25 8.93 -3.47
C ARG A 239 -34.66 9.53 -4.81
N VAL A 240 -33.84 9.42 -5.84
CA VAL A 240 -34.17 9.89 -7.20
C VAL A 240 -35.43 9.17 -7.73
N VAL A 241 -35.57 7.87 -7.52
CA VAL A 241 -36.78 7.12 -7.89
C VAL A 241 -38.00 7.60 -7.09
N GLU A 242 -37.88 7.71 -5.77
CA GLU A 242 -38.96 8.12 -4.86
C GLU A 242 -39.45 9.55 -5.16
N TYR A 243 -38.52 10.47 -5.38
CA TYR A 243 -38.80 11.87 -5.67
C TYR A 243 -39.16 12.16 -7.12
N SER A 244 -38.93 11.23 -8.06
CA SER A 244 -39.36 11.40 -9.46
C SER A 244 -40.88 11.55 -9.62
N LYS A 245 -41.67 11.25 -8.58
CA LYS A 245 -43.11 11.50 -8.57
C LYS A 245 -43.51 12.94 -8.18
N GLY A 246 -42.62 13.80 -7.65
CA GLY A 246 -43.01 15.15 -7.19
C GLY A 246 -41.91 16.22 -7.15
N ALA A 247 -40.65 15.86 -6.90
CA ALA A 247 -39.55 16.83 -6.85
C ALA A 247 -39.10 17.27 -8.25
N TYR A 248 -39.28 16.43 -9.28
CA TYR A 248 -39.00 16.82 -10.65
C TYR A 248 -39.92 17.95 -11.12
N ALA A 249 -41.20 17.92 -10.69
CA ALA A 249 -42.13 19.00 -10.89
C ALA A 249 -41.70 20.27 -10.12
N ALA A 250 -41.26 20.13 -8.87
CA ALA A 250 -40.79 21.27 -8.08
C ALA A 250 -39.47 21.89 -8.62
N LEU A 251 -38.54 21.08 -9.11
CA LEU A 251 -37.25 21.50 -9.65
C LEU A 251 -37.43 22.12 -11.05
N LEU A 252 -38.30 21.56 -11.89
CA LEU A 252 -38.75 22.20 -13.13
C LEU A 252 -39.45 23.53 -12.82
N LEU A 253 -40.34 23.58 -11.84
CA LEU A 253 -41.07 24.79 -11.48
C LEU A 253 -40.12 25.87 -10.93
N ALA A 254 -39.14 25.50 -10.10
CA ALA A 254 -38.10 26.42 -9.64
C ALA A 254 -37.22 26.94 -10.78
N VAL A 255 -36.75 26.06 -11.67
CA VAL A 255 -35.96 26.45 -12.85
C VAL A 255 -36.79 27.34 -13.81
N THR A 256 -38.08 27.07 -13.97
CA THR A 256 -38.99 27.86 -14.81
C THR A 256 -39.26 29.24 -14.21
N ILE A 257 -39.41 29.33 -12.89
CA ILE A 257 -39.52 30.61 -12.16
C ILE A 257 -38.23 31.42 -12.30
N ILE A 258 -37.06 30.80 -12.13
CA ILE A 258 -35.76 31.46 -12.28
C ILE A 258 -35.58 31.97 -13.71
N LEU A 259 -35.88 31.16 -14.72
CA LEU A 259 -35.85 31.56 -16.14
C LEU A 259 -36.84 32.70 -16.45
N GLY A 260 -38.05 32.66 -15.88
CA GLY A 260 -39.04 33.72 -16.01
C GLY A 260 -38.59 35.05 -15.39
N LEU A 261 -37.97 34.99 -14.21
CA LEU A 261 -37.41 36.16 -13.54
C LEU A 261 -36.23 36.76 -14.32
N VAL A 262 -35.34 35.92 -14.84
CA VAL A 262 -34.21 36.37 -15.68
C VAL A 262 -34.72 37.03 -16.96
N SER A 263 -35.72 36.45 -17.63
CA SER A 263 -36.37 37.06 -18.81
C SER A 263 -36.98 38.43 -18.50
N LEU A 264 -37.69 38.56 -17.37
CA LEU A 264 -38.28 39.83 -16.91
C LEU A 264 -37.24 40.90 -16.60
N PHE A 265 -36.10 40.51 -16.02
CA PHE A 265 -34.99 41.44 -15.75
C PHE A 265 -34.33 41.91 -17.05
N LEU A 266 -34.18 41.03 -18.03
CA LEU A 266 -33.60 41.37 -19.33
C LEU A 266 -34.54 42.21 -20.20
N SER A 267 -35.87 41.99 -20.15
CA SER A 267 -36.83 42.74 -20.96
C SER A 267 -37.13 44.15 -20.47
N LYS A 268 -36.82 44.46 -19.20
CA LYS A 268 -36.96 45.81 -18.62
C LYS A 268 -35.71 46.67 -18.79
N GLY A 269 -34.59 46.08 -19.19
CA GLY A 269 -33.31 46.76 -19.40
C GLY A 269 -33.06 47.23 -20.84
N SER A 270 -34.00 47.00 -21.76
CA SER A 270 -34.01 47.49 -23.15
C SER A 270 -35.15 48.49 -23.37
#